data_AF-A0A930AYS8-F1
#
_entry.id   AF-A0A930AYS8-F1
#
_cell.length_a   1.000
_cell.length_b   1.000
_cell.length_c   1.000
_cell.angle_alpha   90.00
_cell.angle_beta   90.00
_cell.angle_gamma   90.00
#
_symmetry.space_group_name_H-M   'P 1'
#
loop_
_entity.id
_entity.type
_entity.pdbx_description
1 polymer ?
#
loop_
_entity_poly.entity_id
_entity_poly.type
_entity_poly.pdbx_seq_one_letter_code
_entity_poly.pdbx_strand_id
1 'polypeptide(L)'
;MELKGTVSLDQYQNVVVLYRDENGALFIGNTYDYHGRTPDSRYLSIMYHESLDETLGIMAAWNYLDDNSPTITLVPVPEMSLGVDDFLTAHNTGLKWDEIEYHEVSSYPKIETYVRLSPVRRGSAVGFVMK
;
A
#
# COMPACT_ATOMS: atom_id res chain seq x y z
N MET A 1 -9.26 -29.40 2.43
CA MET A 1 -8.91 -28.34 3.39
C MET A 1 -7.56 -27.81 2.95
N GLU A 2 -7.57 -26.80 2.08
CA GLU A 2 -6.33 -26.20 1.59
C GLU A 2 -5.72 -25.40 2.74
N LEU A 3 -4.50 -25.78 3.14
CA LEU A 3 -3.66 -24.95 3.99
C LEU A 3 -3.37 -23.69 3.19
N LYS A 4 -4.05 -22.57 3.51
CA LYS A 4 -3.64 -21.23 3.10
C LYS A 4 -2.22 -21.05 3.65
N GLY A 5 -1.21 -21.34 2.82
CA GLY A 5 0.17 -21.08 3.17
C GLY A 5 0.27 -19.60 3.51
N THR A 6 0.70 -19.28 4.72
CA THR A 6 0.85 -17.90 5.19
C THR A 6 1.95 -17.27 4.35
N VAL A 7 1.57 -16.60 3.26
CA VAL A 7 2.49 -15.86 2.40
C VAL A 7 2.98 -14.69 3.24
N SER A 8 4.24 -14.74 3.67
CA SER A 8 4.88 -13.59 4.35
C SER A 8 5.12 -12.49 3.32
N LEU A 9 4.77 -11.25 3.67
CA LEU A 9 5.05 -10.09 2.82
C LEU A 9 6.55 -9.75 2.82
N ASP A 10 7.31 -10.18 3.84
CA ASP A 10 8.74 -9.87 4.00
C ASP A 10 9.64 -10.51 2.93
N GLN A 11 9.10 -11.39 2.09
CA GLN A 11 9.80 -11.95 0.93
C GLN A 11 9.86 -10.96 -0.26
N TYR A 12 9.09 -9.89 -0.21
CA TYR A 12 9.03 -8.85 -1.24
C TYR A 12 9.91 -7.66 -0.84
N GLN A 13 10.33 -6.86 -1.82
CA GLN A 13 11.09 -5.63 -1.59
C GLN A 13 10.20 -4.45 -1.24
N ASN A 14 8.97 -4.43 -1.76
CA ASN A 14 8.00 -3.37 -1.53
C ASN A 14 6.56 -3.92 -1.64
N VAL A 15 5.69 -3.40 -0.79
CA VAL A 15 4.23 -3.53 -0.87
C VAL A 15 3.61 -2.14 -1.00
N VAL A 16 2.86 -1.90 -2.07
CA VAL A 16 2.02 -0.71 -2.25
C VAL A 16 0.56 -1.12 -2.01
N VAL A 17 -0.18 -0.33 -1.24
CA VAL A 17 -1.60 -0.58 -0.95
C VAL A 17 -2.42 0.57 -1.50
N LEU A 18 -3.48 0.23 -2.23
CA LEU A 18 -4.51 1.17 -2.62
C LEU A 18 -5.80 0.85 -1.85
N TYR A 19 -6.42 1.86 -1.26
CA TYR A 19 -7.70 1.76 -0.59
C TYR A 19 -8.68 2.76 -1.20
N ARG A 20 -9.88 2.31 -1.57
CA ARG A 20 -10.96 3.22 -1.97
C ARG A 20 -12.02 3.28 -0.88
N ASP A 21 -12.25 4.47 -0.35
CA ASP A 21 -13.26 4.65 0.69
C ASP A 21 -14.69 4.52 0.15
N GLU A 22 -15.67 4.58 1.06
CA GLU A 22 -17.09 4.52 0.72
C GLU A 22 -17.57 5.70 -0.13
N ASN A 23 -16.90 6.85 -0.03
CA ASN A 23 -17.20 8.04 -0.83
C ASN A 23 -16.59 7.96 -2.24
N GLY A 24 -15.69 7.03 -2.47
CA GLY A 24 -14.98 6.81 -3.73
C GLY A 24 -13.63 7.52 -3.81
N ALA A 25 -13.12 8.14 -2.76
CA ALA A 25 -11.77 8.68 -2.73
C ALA A 25 -10.75 7.53 -2.67
N LEU A 26 -9.69 7.62 -3.47
CA LEU A 26 -8.64 6.61 -3.56
C LEU A 26 -7.40 7.06 -2.79
N PHE A 27 -6.91 6.25 -1.86
CA PHE A 27 -5.75 6.50 -1.04
C PHE A 27 -4.63 5.51 -1.38
N ILE A 28 -3.40 5.93 -1.16
CA ILE A 28 -2.20 5.11 -1.37
C ILE A 28 -1.34 5.08 -0.11
N GLY A 29 -0.67 3.97 0.11
CA GLY A 29 0.42 3.82 1.07
C GLY A 29 1.41 2.80 0.55
N ASN A 30 2.63 2.79 1.07
CA ASN A 30 3.60 1.76 0.73
C ASN A 30 4.53 1.43 1.88
N THR A 31 5.01 0.20 1.91
CA THR A 31 6.06 -0.25 2.82
C THR A 31 7.17 -0.95 2.06
N TYR A 32 8.42 -0.70 2.41
CA TYR A 32 9.57 -1.28 1.69
C TYR A 32 10.75 -1.54 2.62
N ASP A 33 11.59 -2.52 2.24
CA ASP A 33 12.83 -2.81 2.95
C ASP A 33 13.81 -1.67 2.68
N TYR A 34 14.12 -0.89 3.71
CA TYR A 34 15.10 0.20 3.64
C TYR A 34 16.39 -0.12 4.41
N HIS A 35 16.54 -1.39 4.83
CA HIS A 35 17.67 -1.88 5.59
C HIS A 35 17.98 -0.99 6.81
N GLY A 36 16.95 -0.65 7.58
CA GLY A 36 17.12 0.26 8.69
C GLY A 36 18.09 -0.24 9.77
N ARG A 37 18.37 0.65 10.72
CA ARG A 37 19.52 0.51 11.64
C ARG A 37 19.35 -0.60 12.68
N THR A 38 18.11 -0.97 13.01
CA THR A 38 17.80 -2.03 13.97
C THR A 38 16.86 -3.06 13.35
N PRO A 39 16.79 -4.29 13.90
CA PRO A 39 15.81 -5.28 13.47
C PRO A 39 14.36 -4.77 13.54
N ASP A 40 14.05 -3.95 14.56
CA ASP A 40 12.72 -3.36 14.74
C ASP A 40 12.38 -2.24 13.73
N SER A 41 13.36 -1.82 12.94
CA SER A 41 13.25 -0.75 11.95
C SER A 41 13.62 -1.25 10.57
N ARG A 42 13.36 -2.52 10.24
CA ARG A 42 13.80 -3.09 8.96
C ARG A 42 13.10 -2.44 7.75
N TYR A 43 11.81 -2.19 7.89
CA TYR A 43 10.95 -1.66 6.83
C TYR A 43 10.49 -0.24 7.15
N LEU A 44 10.26 0.57 6.13
CA LEU A 44 9.68 1.91 6.28
C LEU A 44 8.27 1.88 5.72
N SER A 45 7.27 2.18 6.56
CA SER A 45 5.89 2.44 6.13
C SER A 45 5.70 3.93 5.84
N ILE A 46 5.15 4.23 4.67
CA ILE A 46 4.77 5.56 4.22
C ILE A 46 3.25 5.59 4.05
N MET A 47 2.61 6.51 4.78
CA MET A 47 1.17 6.69 4.76
C MET A 47 0.83 8.11 4.33
N TYR A 48 0.06 8.23 3.27
CA TYR A 48 -0.52 9.49 2.82
C TYR A 48 -1.95 9.59 3.37
N HIS A 49 -2.26 10.73 3.99
CA HIS A 49 -3.60 11.01 4.51
C HIS A 49 -4.53 11.59 3.44
N GLU A 50 -3.95 12.15 2.37
CA GLU A 50 -4.68 12.72 1.25
C GLU A 50 -4.99 11.66 0.19
N SER A 51 -6.14 11.82 -0.47
CA SER A 51 -6.50 10.97 -1.61
C SER A 51 -5.71 11.35 -2.86
N LEU A 52 -5.45 10.37 -3.73
CA LEU A 52 -4.93 10.57 -5.07
C LEU A 52 -5.89 11.42 -5.93
N ASP A 53 -5.34 12.40 -6.65
CA ASP A 53 -6.02 13.04 -7.76
C ASP A 53 -6.01 12.13 -8.99
N GLU A 54 -7.07 11.35 -9.16
CA GLU A 54 -7.18 10.38 -10.25
C GLU A 54 -7.18 11.02 -11.65
N THR A 55 -7.35 12.35 -11.78
CA THR A 55 -7.24 13.02 -13.08
C THR A 55 -5.80 13.05 -13.63
N LEU A 56 -4.80 12.86 -12.75
CA LEU A 56 -3.39 12.77 -13.11
C LEU A 56 -2.96 11.32 -13.45
N GLY A 57 -3.78 10.33 -13.10
CA GLY A 57 -3.37 8.92 -13.07
C GLY A 57 -2.59 8.57 -11.80
N ILE A 58 -2.52 7.28 -11.46
CA ILE A 58 -2.01 6.79 -10.16
C ILE A 58 -0.55 7.22 -9.94
N MET A 59 0.32 7.05 -10.94
CA MET A 59 1.75 7.33 -10.77
C MET A 59 2.04 8.83 -10.62
N ALA A 60 1.41 9.68 -11.44
CA ALA A 60 1.62 11.11 -11.34
C ALA A 60 0.99 11.70 -10.07
N ALA A 61 -0.17 11.21 -9.66
CA ALA A 61 -0.79 11.60 -8.39
C ALA A 61 0.04 11.18 -7.18
N TRP A 62 0.63 9.98 -7.19
CA TRP A 62 1.51 9.53 -6.11
C TRP A 62 2.78 10.39 -6.02
N ASN A 63 3.46 10.62 -7.15
CA ASN A 63 4.62 11.53 -7.19
C ASN A 63 4.26 12.94 -6.70
N TYR A 64 3.07 13.43 -7.05
CA TYR A 64 2.60 14.72 -6.55
C TYR A 64 2.47 14.73 -5.03
N LEU A 65 1.92 13.66 -4.44
CA LEU A 65 1.84 13.54 -2.97
C LEU A 65 3.22 13.46 -2.33
N ASP A 66 4.18 12.74 -2.91
CA ASP A 66 5.57 12.70 -2.44
C ASP A 66 6.20 14.09 -2.34
N ASP A 67 5.98 14.92 -3.35
CA ASP A 67 6.59 16.25 -3.45
C ASP A 67 5.84 17.33 -2.65
N ASN A 68 4.52 17.17 -2.45
CA ASN A 68 3.65 18.28 -2.04
C ASN A 68 2.77 18.00 -0.83
N SER A 69 2.58 16.74 -0.40
CA SER A 69 1.66 16.44 0.69
C SER A 69 2.18 17.02 2.00
N PRO A 70 1.43 17.92 2.67
CA PRO A 70 1.81 18.41 4.00
C PRO A 70 1.60 17.36 5.10
N THR A 71 0.96 16.24 4.78
CA THR A 71 0.53 15.22 5.74
C THR A 71 0.95 13.82 5.27
N ILE A 72 2.24 13.54 5.41
CA ILE A 72 2.83 12.19 5.24
C ILE A 72 3.29 11.69 6.61
N THR A 73 2.99 10.43 6.91
CA THR A 73 3.52 9.75 8.10
C THR A 73 4.51 8.68 7.69
N LEU A 74 5.71 8.74 8.27
CA LEU A 74 6.80 7.78 8.06
C LEU A 74 7.03 6.99 9.34
N VAL A 75 6.85 5.67 9.29
CA VAL A 75 6.95 4.80 10.47
C VAL A 75 7.88 3.64 10.17
N PRO A 76 9.03 3.52 10.88
CA PRO A 76 9.83 2.31 10.84
C PRO A 76 9.08 1.15 11.50
N VAL A 77 9.04 0.01 10.84
CA VAL A 77 8.34 -1.20 11.31
C VAL A 77 9.21 -2.45 11.18
N PRO A 78 9.05 -3.44 12.08
CA PRO A 78 9.81 -4.70 12.05
C PRO A 78 9.41 -5.63 10.90
N GLU A 79 8.17 -5.53 10.41
CA GLU A 79 7.57 -6.43 9.42
C GLU A 79 6.73 -5.64 8.40
N MET A 80 6.68 -6.09 7.14
CA MET A 80 5.89 -5.42 6.09
C MET A 80 4.38 -5.47 6.36
N SER A 81 3.90 -6.58 6.92
CA SER A 81 2.50 -6.75 7.33
C SER A 81 2.04 -5.64 8.26
N LEU A 82 2.90 -5.23 9.21
CA LEU A 82 2.57 -4.15 10.13
C LEU A 82 2.45 -2.80 9.41
N GLY A 83 3.33 -2.52 8.44
CA GLY A 83 3.23 -1.31 7.63
C GLY A 83 1.91 -1.23 6.84
N VAL A 84 1.42 -2.37 6.33
CA VAL A 84 0.10 -2.46 5.68
C VAL A 84 -1.04 -2.27 6.67
N ASP A 85 -0.98 -2.93 7.83
CA ASP A 85 -2.00 -2.79 8.88
C ASP A 85 -2.10 -1.36 9.43
N ASP A 86 -0.97 -0.67 9.58
CA ASP A 86 -0.92 0.73 9.98
C ASP A 86 -1.67 1.61 8.99
N PHE A 87 -1.42 1.43 7.68
CA PHE A 87 -2.13 2.16 6.61
C PHE A 87 -3.63 1.88 6.63
N LEU A 88 -4.02 0.60 6.69
CA LEU A 88 -5.44 0.19 6.74
C LEU A 88 -6.15 0.72 8.00
N THR A 89 -5.44 0.80 9.12
CA THR A 89 -5.98 1.33 10.39
C THR A 89 -6.10 2.85 10.33
N ALA A 90 -5.10 3.56 9.81
CA ALA A 90 -5.11 5.02 9.68
C ALA A 90 -6.30 5.52 8.84
N HIS A 91 -6.71 4.75 7.83
CA HIS A 91 -7.86 5.04 6.97
C HIS A 91 -9.19 4.44 7.47
N ASN A 92 -9.23 3.90 8.70
CA ASN A 92 -10.42 3.33 9.32
C ASN A 92 -11.15 2.29 8.45
N THR A 93 -10.39 1.48 7.71
CA THR A 93 -10.97 0.52 6.74
C THR A 93 -11.70 -0.64 7.41
N GLY A 94 -11.31 -1.00 8.64
CA GLY A 94 -11.75 -2.23 9.31
C GLY A 94 -11.14 -3.52 8.74
N LEU A 95 -10.24 -3.40 7.75
CA LEU A 95 -9.55 -4.51 7.09
C LEU A 95 -8.19 -4.79 7.74
N LYS A 96 -7.68 -6.01 7.55
CA LYS A 96 -6.33 -6.45 7.89
C LYS A 96 -5.53 -6.84 6.65
N TRP A 97 -4.21 -6.81 6.78
CA TRP A 97 -3.30 -7.16 5.69
C TRP A 97 -3.61 -8.54 5.09
N ASP A 98 -4.01 -9.53 5.89
CA ASP A 98 -4.32 -10.89 5.42
C ASP A 98 -5.74 -11.07 4.84
N GLU A 99 -6.53 -10.00 4.82
CA GLU A 99 -7.89 -9.95 4.28
C GLU A 99 -7.97 -9.32 2.89
N ILE A 100 -6.91 -8.64 2.44
CA ILE A 100 -6.86 -7.98 1.12
C ILE A 100 -6.22 -8.86 0.05
N GLU A 101 -6.58 -8.61 -1.20
CA GLU A 101 -5.97 -9.28 -2.36
C GLU A 101 -4.62 -8.65 -2.70
N TYR A 102 -3.63 -9.47 -3.06
CA TYR A 102 -2.31 -9.01 -3.47
C TYR A 102 -1.99 -9.45 -4.91
N HIS A 103 -1.42 -8.52 -5.68
CA HIS A 103 -0.96 -8.77 -7.05
C HIS A 103 0.54 -8.53 -7.17
N GLU A 104 1.27 -9.53 -7.66
CA GLU A 104 2.67 -9.36 -7.99
C GLU A 104 2.81 -8.52 -9.27
N VAL A 105 3.59 -7.45 -9.20
CA VAL A 105 3.86 -6.56 -10.34
C VAL A 105 5.36 -6.43 -10.57
N SER A 106 5.76 -6.29 -11.83
CA SER A 106 7.17 -6.17 -12.21
C SER A 106 7.75 -4.76 -12.03
N SER A 107 6.89 -3.76 -11.82
CA SER A 107 7.27 -2.35 -11.62
C SER A 107 6.07 -1.49 -11.20
N TYR A 108 6.32 -0.34 -10.56
CA TYR A 108 5.26 0.58 -10.13
C TYR A 108 4.28 1.00 -11.25
N PRO A 109 4.72 1.31 -12.49
CA PRO A 109 3.79 1.68 -13.57
C PRO A 109 2.77 0.58 -13.93
N LYS A 110 3.02 -0.68 -13.57
CA LYS A 110 2.06 -1.78 -13.77
C LYS A 110 0.87 -1.70 -12.82
N ILE A 111 1.00 -1.03 -11.67
CA ILE A 111 -0.11 -0.75 -10.74
C ILE A 111 -1.22 0.00 -11.48
N GLU A 112 -0.87 1.07 -12.19
CA GLU A 112 -1.85 1.86 -12.95
C GLU A 112 -2.52 1.04 -14.06
N THR A 113 -1.74 0.19 -14.75
CA THR A 113 -2.30 -0.72 -15.75
C THR A 113 -3.32 -1.68 -15.13
N TYR A 114 -3.02 -2.20 -13.94
CA TYR A 114 -3.92 -3.08 -13.20
C TYR A 114 -5.21 -2.37 -12.79
N VAL A 115 -5.08 -1.22 -12.12
CA VAL A 115 -6.22 -0.43 -11.61
C VAL A 115 -7.13 0.04 -12.75
N ARG A 116 -6.58 0.36 -13.92
CA ARG A 116 -7.39 0.71 -15.11
C ARG A 116 -8.25 -0.45 -15.61
N LEU A 117 -7.75 -1.69 -15.52
CA LEU A 117 -8.47 -2.89 -15.96
C LEU A 117 -9.42 -3.42 -14.89
N SER A 118 -9.06 -3.25 -13.62
CA SER A 118 -9.83 -3.67 -12.45
C SER A 118 -9.78 -2.58 -11.39
N PRO A 119 -10.68 -1.59 -11.45
CA PRO A 119 -10.71 -0.50 -10.48
C PRO A 119 -10.97 -1.00 -9.06
N VAL A 120 -10.26 -0.42 -8.09
CA VAL A 120 -10.46 -0.70 -6.66
C VAL A 120 -11.90 -0.37 -6.29
N ARG A 121 -12.63 -1.33 -5.69
CA ARG A 121 -14.02 -1.15 -5.31
C ARG A 121 -14.13 -0.27 -4.06
N ARG A 122 -15.24 0.43 -3.90
CA ARG A 122 -15.54 1.18 -2.66
C ARG A 122 -15.53 0.25 -1.45
N GLY A 123 -15.02 0.76 -0.33
CA GLY A 123 -14.89 0.00 0.91
C GLY A 123 -13.89 -1.14 0.83
N SER A 124 -12.98 -1.13 -0.16
CA SER A 124 -12.03 -2.23 -0.37
C SER A 124 -10.61 -1.72 -0.59
N ALA A 125 -9.65 -2.59 -0.30
CA ALA A 125 -8.24 -2.36 -0.53
C ALA A 125 -7.62 -3.49 -1.36
N VAL A 126 -6.56 -3.16 -2.08
CA VAL A 126 -5.77 -4.10 -2.88
C VAL A 126 -4.29 -3.78 -2.68
N GLY A 127 -3.48 -4.82 -2.52
CA GLY A 127 -2.03 -4.73 -2.41
C GLY A 127 -1.32 -5.07 -3.71
N PHE A 128 -0.17 -4.47 -3.92
CA PHE A 128 0.74 -4.74 -5.02
C PHE A 128 2.12 -5.05 -4.45
N VAL A 129 2.65 -6.22 -4.78
CA VAL A 129 3.92 -6.70 -4.24
C VAL A 129 4.99 -6.78 -5.33
N MET A 130 6.23 -6.43 -4.99
CA MET A 130 7.37 -6.41 -5.92
C MET A 130 8.54 -7.19 -5.34
N LYS A 131 9.20 -8.01 -6.18
CA LYS A 131 10.39 -8.78 -5.82
C LYS A 131 11.68 -8.07 -6.20
#